data_AF-A0A5B7GPM6-F1
#
_entry.id   AF-A0A5B7GPM6-F1
#
_cell.length_a   1.000
_cell.length_b   1.000
_cell.length_c   1.000
_cell.angle_alpha   90.00
_cell.angle_beta   90.00
_cell.angle_gamma   90.00
#
_symmetry.space_group_name_H-M   'P 1'
#
loop_
_entity.id
_entity.type
_entity.pdbx_description
1 polymer ?
#
loop_
_entity_poly.entity_id
_entity_poly.type
_entity_poly.pdbx_seq_one_letter_code
_entity_poly.pdbx_strand_id
1 'polypeptide(L)'
;MHTDARLLISFIKSHKSVAKDTSARWVRTMLCMSGIAVSKFSAGSVRPAAASKAGVATVPVACIMVKAGSSRESTFAKYYNKNIVAASDLFQDAVLE
;
A
#
# COMPACT_ATOMS: atom_id res chain seq x y z
N MET A 1 17.40 12.11 28.09
CA MET A 1 16.63 12.46 26.88
C MET A 1 16.26 11.17 26.17
N HIS A 2 14.98 10.85 26.03
CA HIS A 2 14.54 9.63 25.34
C HIS A 2 14.51 9.94 23.84
N THR A 3 15.55 9.53 23.11
CA THR A 3 15.59 9.63 21.65
C THR A 3 14.74 8.50 21.10
N ASP A 4 13.50 8.80 20.70
CA ASP A 4 12.58 7.86 20.07
C ASP A 4 13.17 7.49 18.70
N ALA A 5 13.83 6.33 18.61
CA ALA A 5 14.59 5.88 17.44
C ALA A 5 13.68 5.36 16.31
N ARG A 6 12.72 6.17 15.87
CA ARG A 6 11.84 5.85 14.74
C ARG A 6 12.33 6.50 13.47
N LEU A 7 12.12 5.80 12.35
CA LEU A 7 12.48 6.28 11.02
C LEU A 7 11.72 7.56 10.63
N LEU A 8 10.45 7.68 11.05
CA LEU A 8 9.59 8.81 10.72
C LEU A 8 9.37 9.72 11.95
N ILE A 9 9.92 10.92 11.88
CA ILE A 9 9.81 11.97 12.90
C ILE A 9 9.08 13.20 12.33
N SER A 10 8.37 13.91 13.20
CA SER A 10 7.70 15.16 12.86
C SER A 10 8.72 16.26 12.58
N PHE A 11 8.45 17.09 11.58
CA PHE A 11 9.23 18.31 11.35
C PHE A 11 8.84 19.44 12.32
N ILE A 12 7.72 19.30 13.04
CA ILE A 12 7.25 20.28 14.04
C ILE A 12 7.90 19.98 15.39
N LYS A 13 8.43 21.00 16.06
CA LYS A 13 8.99 20.89 17.42
C LYS A 13 7.92 20.35 18.39
N SER A 14 8.19 19.34 19.23
CA SER A 14 9.49 18.78 19.63
C SER A 14 10.02 17.58 18.80
N HIS A 15 9.79 17.51 17.49
CA HIS A 15 10.31 16.45 16.59
C HIS A 15 9.99 15.03 17.06
N LYS A 16 8.77 14.82 17.56
CA LYS A 16 8.32 13.51 18.05
C LYS A 16 8.07 12.55 16.89
N SER A 17 8.09 11.26 17.20
CA SER A 17 7.64 10.20 16.28
C SER A 17 6.28 10.51 15.66
N VAL A 18 6.16 10.19 14.39
CA VAL A 18 4.91 10.35 13.64
C VAL A 18 3.94 9.23 14.04
N ALA A 19 2.70 9.59 14.34
CA ALA A 19 1.64 8.63 14.63
C ALA A 19 1.23 7.86 13.36
N LYS A 20 0.71 6.64 13.54
CA LYS A 20 0.16 5.81 12.45
C LYS A 20 -0.83 6.60 11.59
N ASP A 21 -1.71 7.39 12.20
CA ASP A 21 -2.74 8.15 11.49
C ASP A 21 -2.16 9.24 10.58
N THR A 22 -1.05 9.86 10.97
CA THR A 22 -0.35 10.83 10.13
C THR A 22 0.24 10.16 8.89
N SER A 23 0.89 9.00 9.05
CA SER A 23 1.39 8.24 7.90
C SER A 23 0.25 7.78 6.97
N ALA A 24 -0.89 7.36 7.55
CA ALA A 24 -2.06 6.99 6.77
C ALA A 24 -2.66 8.17 6.02
N ARG A 25 -2.65 9.37 6.62
CA ARG A 25 -3.07 10.61 5.97
C ARG A 25 -2.17 10.94 4.79
N TRP A 26 -0.84 10.85 4.93
CA TRP A 26 0.09 11.08 3.82
C TRP A 26 -0.18 10.16 2.63
N VAL A 27 -0.41 8.86 2.89
CA VAL A 27 -0.77 7.92 1.81
C VAL A 27 -2.09 8.31 1.15
N ARG A 28 -3.12 8.69 1.94
CA ARG A 28 -4.39 9.18 1.37
C ARG A 28 -4.21 10.46 0.55
N THR A 29 -3.37 11.38 1.01
CA THR A 29 -3.03 12.60 0.25
C THR A 29 -2.38 12.24 -1.08
N MET A 30 -1.41 11.33 -1.09
CA MET A 30 -0.77 10.87 -2.34
C MET A 30 -1.78 10.21 -3.29
N LEU A 31 -2.66 9.34 -2.79
CA LEU A 31 -3.73 8.75 -3.60
C LEU A 31 -4.62 9.83 -4.23
N CYS A 32 -5.02 10.84 -3.45
CA CYS A 32 -5.82 11.96 -3.94
C CYS A 32 -5.08 12.75 -5.04
N MET A 33 -3.80 13.04 -4.81
CA MET A 33 -2.95 13.76 -5.77
C MET A 33 -2.75 12.97 -7.08
N SER A 34 -2.77 11.64 -7.01
CA SER A 34 -2.73 10.75 -8.17
C SER A 34 -4.09 10.54 -8.85
N GLY A 35 -5.14 11.28 -8.45
CA GLY A 35 -6.49 11.14 -9.01
C GLY A 35 -7.22 9.86 -8.57
N ILE A 36 -6.68 9.13 -7.58
CA ILE A 36 -7.29 7.91 -7.07
C ILE A 36 -8.38 8.27 -6.05
N ALA A 37 -9.57 7.72 -6.23
CA ALA A 37 -10.73 7.97 -5.36
C ALA A 37 -10.49 7.52 -3.91
N VAL A 38 -10.19 8.48 -3.02
CA VAL A 38 -9.94 8.24 -1.59
C VAL A 38 -11.19 7.88 -0.77
N SER A 39 -12.38 7.89 -1.39
CA SER A 39 -13.61 7.33 -0.84
C SER A 39 -13.59 5.80 -0.83
N LYS A 40 -12.89 5.20 -1.81
CA LYS A 40 -12.77 3.75 -2.00
C LYS A 40 -11.41 3.21 -1.57
N PHE A 41 -10.35 3.98 -1.77
CA PHE A 41 -8.98 3.58 -1.50
C PHE A 41 -8.38 4.34 -0.31
N SER A 42 -7.51 3.68 0.44
CA SER A 42 -6.90 4.23 1.65
C SER A 42 -5.48 3.67 1.86
N ALA A 43 -4.81 4.07 2.94
CA ALA A 43 -3.53 3.47 3.29
C ALA A 43 -3.59 1.94 3.40
N GLY A 44 -4.74 1.39 3.80
CA GLY A 44 -4.95 -0.06 3.90
C GLY A 44 -5.07 -0.78 2.57
N SER A 45 -5.39 -0.09 1.46
CA SER A 45 -5.54 -0.71 0.14
C SER A 45 -4.20 -0.90 -0.59
N VAL A 46 -3.14 -0.23 -0.15
CA VAL A 46 -1.80 -0.34 -0.77
C VAL A 46 -1.26 -1.77 -0.65
N ARG A 47 -1.38 -2.39 0.52
CA ARG A 47 -0.85 -3.74 0.75
C ARG A 47 -1.57 -4.81 -0.10
N PRO A 48 -2.91 -4.87 -0.15
CA PRO A 48 -3.64 -5.73 -1.09
C PRO A 48 -3.29 -5.47 -2.55
N ALA A 49 -3.17 -4.21 -2.98
CA ALA A 49 -2.83 -3.88 -4.35
C ALA A 49 -1.44 -4.41 -4.74
N ALA A 50 -0.42 -4.18 -3.89
CA ALA A 50 0.93 -4.68 -4.10
C ALA A 50 1.00 -6.22 -4.13
N ALA A 51 0.29 -6.88 -3.20
CA ALA A 51 0.20 -8.34 -3.16
C ALA A 51 -0.45 -8.92 -4.43
N SER A 52 -1.54 -8.30 -4.91
CA SER A 52 -2.22 -8.72 -6.14
C SER A 52 -1.31 -8.58 -7.36
N LYS A 53 -0.58 -7.44 -7.47
CA LYS A 53 0.36 -7.22 -8.58
C LYS A 53 1.52 -8.22 -8.55
N ALA A 54 2.05 -8.56 -7.38
CA ALA A 54 3.08 -9.59 -7.23
C ALA A 54 2.58 -10.98 -7.66
N GLY A 55 1.31 -11.30 -7.39
CA GLY A 55 0.67 -12.53 -7.87
C GLY A 55 0.59 -12.59 -9.40
N VAL A 56 0.18 -11.49 -10.05
CA VAL A 56 0.21 -11.38 -11.52
C VAL A 56 1.62 -11.48 -12.08
N ALA A 57 2.62 -10.95 -11.38
CA ALA A 57 4.03 -11.08 -11.73
C ALA A 57 4.63 -12.47 -11.40
N THR A 58 3.82 -13.49 -11.14
CA THR A 58 4.22 -14.89 -10.89
C THR A 58 5.13 -15.10 -9.67
N VAL A 59 5.13 -14.18 -8.72
CA VAL A 59 5.87 -14.36 -7.45
C VAL A 59 5.21 -15.49 -6.64
N PRO A 60 5.97 -16.44 -6.07
CA PRO A 60 5.41 -17.52 -5.27
C PRO A 60 4.54 -17.00 -4.12
N VAL A 61 3.36 -17.59 -3.93
CA VAL A 61 2.37 -17.14 -2.93
C VAL A 61 2.94 -17.12 -1.51
N ALA A 62 3.76 -18.11 -1.15
CA ALA A 62 4.43 -18.16 0.15
C ALA A 62 5.32 -16.93 0.39
N CYS A 63 6.04 -16.51 -0.65
CA CYS A 63 6.89 -15.33 -0.60
C CYS A 63 6.07 -14.04 -0.47
N ILE A 64 4.95 -13.92 -1.20
CA ILE A 64 4.04 -12.78 -1.08
C ILE A 64 3.42 -12.73 0.32
N MET A 65 2.97 -13.86 0.86
CA MET A 65 2.35 -13.94 2.19
C MET A 65 3.30 -13.48 3.29
N VAL A 66 4.58 -13.91 3.26
CA VAL A 66 5.60 -13.42 4.20
C VAL A 66 5.76 -11.90 4.11
N LYS A 67 5.88 -11.36 2.90
CA LYS A 67 6.06 -9.90 2.67
C LYS A 67 4.82 -9.08 3.02
N ALA A 68 3.63 -9.64 2.80
CA ALA A 68 2.35 -9.03 3.13
C ALA A 68 1.97 -9.19 4.62
N GLY A 69 2.75 -9.95 5.40
CA GLY A 69 2.48 -10.22 6.81
C GLY A 69 1.23 -11.08 7.03
N SER A 70 0.95 -12.01 6.12
CA SER A 70 -0.16 -12.95 6.26
C SER A 70 0.36 -14.34 6.60
N SER A 71 -0.07 -14.89 7.73
CA SER A 71 0.28 -16.26 8.13
C SER A 71 -0.70 -17.32 7.59
N ARG A 72 -1.85 -16.89 7.05
CA ARG A 72 -2.92 -17.77 6.59
C ARG A 72 -3.27 -17.47 5.14
N GLU A 73 -3.16 -18.49 4.30
CA GLU A 73 -3.54 -18.41 2.90
C GLU A 73 -5.00 -17.99 2.71
N SER A 74 -5.93 -18.51 3.52
CA SER A 74 -7.35 -18.11 3.46
C SER A 74 -7.55 -16.60 3.65
N THR A 75 -6.75 -15.98 4.53
CA THR A 75 -6.78 -14.55 4.80
C THR A 75 -6.15 -13.78 3.63
N PHE A 76 -5.05 -14.30 3.07
CA PHE A 76 -4.43 -13.76 1.87
C PHE A 76 -5.40 -13.74 0.68
N ALA A 77 -6.01 -14.89 0.36
CA ALA A 77 -6.95 -15.01 -0.75
C ALA A 77 -8.12 -14.04 -0.63
N LYS A 78 -8.70 -13.88 0.58
CA LYS A 78 -9.86 -13.01 0.79
C LYS A 78 -9.52 -11.52 0.77
N TYR A 79 -8.44 -11.11 1.42
CA TYR A 79 -8.17 -9.69 1.70
C TYR A 79 -7.07 -9.08 0.82
N TYR A 80 -6.16 -9.90 0.29
CA TYR A 80 -4.94 -9.44 -0.37
C TYR A 80 -4.85 -9.84 -1.84
N ASN A 81 -5.40 -10.99 -2.25
CA ASN A 81 -5.45 -11.41 -3.65
C ASN A 81 -6.72 -10.87 -4.34
N LYS A 82 -6.70 -9.58 -4.70
CA LYS A 82 -7.81 -8.94 -5.41
C LYS A 82 -7.65 -9.14 -6.92
N ASN A 83 -8.75 -9.43 -7.60
CA ASN A 83 -8.75 -9.51 -9.05
C ASN A 83 -8.36 -8.15 -9.65
N ILE A 84 -7.33 -8.14 -10.50
CA ILE A 84 -6.91 -6.95 -11.24
C ILE A 84 -7.71 -6.96 -12.54
N VAL A 85 -8.65 -6.02 -12.65
CA VAL A 85 -9.39 -5.82 -13.89
C VAL A 85 -8.43 -5.19 -14.90
N ALA A 86 -8.11 -5.92 -15.96
CA ALA A 86 -7.45 -5.36 -17.12
C ALA A 86 -8.47 -4.50 -17.87
N ALA A 87 -8.69 -3.28 -17.40
CA ALA A 87 -9.27 -2.25 -18.25
C ALA A 87 -8.13 -1.81 -19.17
N SER A 88 -8.11 -2.31 -20.40
CA SER A 88 -7.28 -1.75 -21.47
C SER A 88 -7.82 -0.36 -21.77
N ASP A 89 -7.42 0.62 -20.97
CA ASP A 89 -7.59 2.02 -21.30
C ASP A 89 -6.29 2.47 -21.98
N LEU A 90 -6.45 3.20 -23.08
CA LEU A 90 -5.36 3.75 -23.91
C LEU A 90 -4.27 4.47 -23.09
N PHE A 91 -4.64 4.97 -21.90
CA PHE A 91 -3.72 5.61 -20.96
C PHE A 91 -2.71 4.64 -20.32
N GLN A 92 -3.09 3.39 -20.03
CA GLN A 92 -2.16 2.43 -19.41
C GLN A 92 -1.08 1.96 -20.38
N ASP A 93 -1.45 1.82 -21.66
CA ASP A 93 -0.51 1.42 -22.72
C ASP A 93 0.49 2.55 -23.01
N ALA A 94 0.04 3.81 -23.02
CA ALA A 94 0.88 4.98 -23.29
C ALA A 94 1.92 5.32 -22.20
N VAL A 95 1.78 4.77 -20.99
CA VAL A 95 2.71 5.03 -19.86
C VAL A 95 3.81 3.95 -19.75
N LEU A 96 3.64 2.81 -20.44
CA LEU A 96 4.56 1.66 -20.38
C LEU A 96 5.48 1.51 -21.62
N GLU A 97 5.40 2.46 -22.57
CA GLU A 97 6.46 2.72 -23.59
C GLU A 97 7.48 3.73 -23.05
#